data_AF-A0A135TPW3-F1
#
_entry.id   AF-A0A135TPW3-F1
#
_cell.length_a   1.000
_cell.length_b   1.000
_cell.length_c   1.000
_cell.angle_alpha   90.00
_cell.angle_beta   90.00
_cell.angle_gamma   90.00
#
_symmetry.space_group_name_H-M   'P 1'
#
loop_
_entity.id
_entity.type
_entity.pdbx_description
1 polymer ?
#
loop_
_entity_poly.entity_id
_entity_poly.type
_entity_poly.pdbx_seq_one_letter_code
_entity_poly.pdbx_strand_id
1 'polypeptide(L)'
;MREHSCRYGFILTEIELVIVRNGSESVPHFGHLEVTSVQLAAVADDADCEVGEIPLTACLALWGLCMMAGDDAPQQQGRSAVAHWKTEIGAPAEGTRRKALPRDDWMPKPQLAEKREAKRARGWVMPEDPVGRKELGKRGVRYGAC
;
A
#
# COMPACT_ATOMS: atom_id res chain seq x y z
N MET A 1 -1.60 -5.03 -5.49
CA MET A 1 -2.38 -4.26 -4.49
C MET A 1 -3.59 -3.58 -5.13
N ARG A 2 -3.40 -2.58 -6.03
CA ARG A 2 -4.52 -1.88 -6.71
C ARG A 2 -5.52 -2.78 -7.43
N GLU A 3 -5.04 -3.67 -8.30
CA GLU A 3 -5.90 -4.52 -9.14
C GLU A 3 -6.70 -5.56 -8.34
N HIS A 4 -6.22 -5.92 -7.16
CA HIS A 4 -6.84 -6.91 -6.28
C HIS A 4 -7.52 -6.26 -5.06
N SER A 5 -7.76 -4.95 -5.08
CA SER A 5 -8.37 -4.18 -3.98
C SER A 5 -7.73 -4.45 -2.61
N CYS A 6 -6.42 -4.77 -2.59
CA CYS A 6 -5.72 -5.21 -1.40
C CYS A 6 -4.87 -4.07 -0.82
N ARG A 7 -5.04 -3.79 0.48
CA ARG A 7 -4.35 -2.70 1.20
C ARG A 7 -3.05 -3.12 1.90
N TYR A 8 -2.97 -4.34 2.41
CA TYR A 8 -1.85 -4.81 3.21
C TYR A 8 -1.15 -5.98 2.51
N GLY A 9 0.17 -6.06 2.65
CA GLY A 9 0.96 -7.19 2.18
C GLY A 9 2.22 -7.34 3.02
N PHE A 10 2.87 -8.49 2.93
CA PHE A 10 4.14 -8.70 3.59
C PHE A 10 5.04 -9.62 2.75
N ILE A 11 6.34 -9.53 3.01
CA ILE A 11 7.38 -10.42 2.48
C ILE A 11 8.14 -10.94 3.68
N LEU A 12 8.18 -12.26 3.82
CA LEU A 12 8.99 -12.93 4.83
C LEU A 12 10.31 -13.35 4.20
N THR A 13 11.41 -12.94 4.81
CA THR A 13 12.78 -13.33 4.42
C THR A 13 13.43 -14.13 5.55
N GLU A 14 14.69 -14.54 5.39
CA GLU A 14 15.43 -15.25 6.43
C GLU A 14 15.76 -14.37 7.65
N ILE A 15 15.79 -13.05 7.49
CA ILE A 15 16.26 -12.12 8.53
C ILE A 15 15.19 -11.13 8.99
N GLU A 16 14.22 -10.81 8.14
CA GLU A 16 13.17 -9.84 8.47
C GLU A 16 11.82 -10.14 7.81
N LEU A 17 10.77 -9.64 8.46
CA LEU A 17 9.43 -9.50 7.92
C LEU A 17 9.26 -8.06 7.42
N VAL A 18 9.11 -7.88 6.12
CA VAL A 18 8.79 -6.58 5.51
C VAL A 18 7.29 -6.48 5.32
N ILE A 19 6.69 -5.41 5.82
CA ILE A 19 5.24 -5.15 5.75
C ILE A 19 5.02 -3.93 4.88
N VAL A 20 4.04 -4.04 3.99
CA VAL A 20 3.70 -3.01 3.02
C VAL A 20 2.23 -2.64 3.18
N ARG A 21 1.96 -1.33 3.25
CA ARG A 21 0.62 -0.75 3.29
C ARG A 21 0.42 0.21 2.12
N ASN A 22 -0.66 0.01 1.38
CA ASN A 22 -1.11 0.90 0.31
C ASN A 22 -1.90 2.09 0.89
N GLY A 23 -1.20 2.97 1.59
CA GLY A 23 -1.73 4.18 2.24
C GLY A 23 -2.76 3.91 3.35
N SER A 24 -3.02 4.93 4.17
CA SER A 24 -4.06 4.92 5.21
C SER A 24 -5.37 5.58 4.75
N GLU A 25 -5.33 6.39 3.70
CA GLU A 25 -6.51 7.08 3.18
C GLU A 25 -7.48 6.15 2.44
N SER A 26 -8.76 6.53 2.39
CA SER A 26 -9.80 5.78 1.68
C SER A 26 -9.39 5.48 0.24
N VAL A 27 -8.94 6.51 -0.48
CA VAL A 27 -8.31 6.41 -1.79
C VAL A 27 -6.80 6.65 -1.64
N PRO A 28 -5.93 5.65 -1.84
CA PRO A 28 -4.49 5.83 -1.65
C PRO A 28 -3.84 6.66 -2.77
N HIS A 29 -2.61 7.12 -2.51
CA HIS A 29 -1.83 7.82 -3.52
C HIS A 29 -1.25 6.84 -4.55
N PHE A 30 -1.21 7.24 -5.83
CA PHE A 30 -0.67 6.38 -6.88
C PHE A 30 0.81 6.11 -6.69
N GLY A 31 1.17 4.82 -6.65
CA GLY A 31 2.54 4.36 -6.51
C GLY A 31 3.15 4.59 -5.13
N HIS A 32 2.40 5.15 -4.18
CA HIS A 32 2.86 5.33 -2.80
C HIS A 32 2.59 4.05 -2.00
N LEU A 33 3.63 3.56 -1.33
CA LEU A 33 3.55 2.44 -0.42
C LEU A 33 4.29 2.84 0.85
N GLU A 34 3.66 2.59 1.98
CA GLU A 34 4.31 2.67 3.27
C GLU A 34 4.92 1.32 3.58
N VAL A 35 6.17 1.32 4.02
CA VAL A 35 6.94 0.11 4.28
C VAL A 35 7.52 0.18 5.69
N THR A 36 7.41 -0.90 6.43
CA THR A 36 8.10 -1.11 7.69
C THR A 36 8.69 -2.52 7.71
N SER A 37 9.73 -2.75 8.48
CA SER A 37 10.25 -4.10 8.68
C SER A 37 10.47 -4.44 10.15
N VAL A 38 10.44 -5.73 10.43
CA VAL A 38 10.64 -6.30 11.76
C VAL A 38 11.70 -7.39 11.64
N GLN A 39 12.79 -7.27 12.41
CA GLN A 39 13.82 -8.30 12.44
C GLN A 39 13.25 -9.59 13.04
N LEU A 40 13.51 -10.74 12.41
CA LEU A 40 13.00 -12.02 12.89
C LEU A 40 13.61 -12.43 14.24
N ALA A 41 14.83 -11.97 14.52
CA ALA A 41 15.49 -12.18 15.79
C ALA A 41 14.98 -11.25 16.92
N ALA A 42 14.07 -10.32 16.63
CA ALA A 42 13.50 -9.43 17.64
C ALA A 42 12.60 -10.23 18.59
N VAL A 43 13.01 -10.31 19.86
CA VAL A 43 12.28 -10.95 20.94
C VAL A 43 12.04 -9.93 22.05
N ALA A 44 10.90 -10.06 22.73
CA ALA A 44 10.67 -9.34 23.98
C ALA A 44 11.45 -10.05 25.10
N ASP A 45 12.14 -9.30 25.95
CA ASP A 45 12.76 -9.84 27.15
C ASP A 45 11.71 -9.76 28.28
N ASP A 46 11.30 -10.92 28.82
CA ASP A 46 10.17 -11.03 29.76
C ASP A 46 10.42 -10.29 31.10
N ALA A 47 11.65 -9.85 31.35
CA ALA A 47 12.08 -9.34 32.64
C ALA A 47 11.62 -7.89 32.96
N ASP A 48 11.42 -7.02 31.96
CA ASP A 48 11.26 -5.57 32.21
C ASP A 48 10.22 -4.86 31.30
N CYS A 49 9.32 -5.59 30.63
CA CYS A 49 8.41 -4.97 29.65
C CYS A 49 7.16 -4.34 30.30
N GLU A 50 7.19 -3.02 30.52
CA GLU A 50 5.99 -2.21 30.78
C GLU A 50 5.02 -2.25 29.57
N VAL A 51 3.71 -2.09 29.82
CA VAL A 51 2.69 -2.07 28.75
C VAL A 51 2.91 -0.83 27.87
N GLY A 52 3.57 -1.02 26.74
CA GLY A 52 3.96 0.04 25.80
C GLY A 52 5.41 -0.05 25.31
N GLU A 53 6.24 -0.84 25.98
CA GLU A 53 7.66 -1.04 25.61
C GLU A 53 7.93 -2.39 24.93
N ILE A 54 6.90 -3.23 24.79
CA ILE A 54 7.01 -4.51 24.09
C ILE A 54 7.42 -4.26 22.64
N PRO A 55 8.59 -4.75 22.20
CA PRO A 55 9.03 -4.57 20.83
C PRO A 55 8.05 -5.24 19.87
N LEU A 56 7.80 -4.61 18.72
CA LEU A 56 7.03 -5.24 17.66
C LEU A 56 7.82 -6.43 17.12
N THR A 57 7.40 -7.64 17.49
CA THR A 57 7.98 -8.90 16.99
C THR A 57 7.29 -9.34 15.71
N ALA A 58 7.92 -10.23 14.94
CA ALA A 58 7.34 -10.75 13.70
C ALA A 58 6.01 -11.48 13.94
N CYS A 59 5.89 -12.22 15.05
CA CYS A 59 4.65 -12.89 15.44
C CYS A 59 3.54 -11.88 15.77
N LEU A 60 3.86 -10.83 16.55
CA LEU A 60 2.90 -9.76 16.85
C LEU A 60 2.46 -9.01 15.58
N ALA A 61 3.38 -8.76 14.67
CA ALA A 61 3.08 -8.08 13.42
C ALA A 61 2.20 -8.93 12.49
N LEU A 62 2.48 -10.24 12.36
CA LEU A 62 1.64 -11.17 11.59
C LEU A 62 0.25 -11.31 12.21
N TRP A 63 0.16 -11.43 13.53
CA TRP A 63 -1.13 -11.45 14.24
C TRP A 63 -1.93 -10.18 13.97
N GLY A 64 -1.29 -9.00 14.07
CA GLY A 64 -1.92 -7.72 13.78
C GLY A 64 -2.40 -7.63 12.32
N LEU A 65 -1.61 -8.10 11.35
CA LEU A 65 -2.02 -8.18 9.95
C LEU A 65 -3.25 -9.07 9.76
N CYS A 66 -3.31 -10.23 10.41
CA CYS A 66 -4.48 -11.11 10.37
C CYS A 66 -5.73 -10.42 10.95
N MET A 67 -5.58 -9.66 12.05
CA MET A 67 -6.70 -8.88 12.62
C MET A 67 -7.16 -7.78 11.69
N MET A 68 -6.25 -7.09 11.01
CA MET A 68 -6.59 -6.04 10.04
C MET A 68 -7.20 -6.58 8.75
N ALA A 69 -6.93 -7.84 8.40
CA ALA A 69 -7.48 -8.51 7.23
C ALA A 69 -8.93 -9.00 7.41
N GLY A 70 -9.48 -8.95 8.62
CA GLY A 70 -10.87 -9.27 8.89
C GLY A 70 -11.83 -8.12 8.55
N ASP A 71 -13.08 -8.45 8.22
CA ASP A 71 -14.14 -7.45 7.99
C ASP A 71 -14.51 -6.69 9.27
N ASP A 72 -14.35 -7.35 10.43
CA ASP A 72 -14.57 -6.78 11.77
C ASP A 72 -13.35 -6.01 12.30
N ALA A 73 -12.37 -5.71 11.45
CA ALA A 73 -11.19 -4.94 11.85
C ALA A 73 -11.64 -3.63 12.54
N PRO A 74 -11.07 -3.27 13.70
CA PRO A 74 -11.52 -2.13 14.48
C PRO A 74 -11.32 -0.83 13.70
N GLN A 75 -12.36 -0.39 13.00
CA GLN A 75 -12.47 0.92 12.36
C GLN A 75 -12.74 1.96 13.45
N GLN A 76 -11.75 2.18 14.31
CA GLN A 76 -11.88 3.21 15.34
C GLN A 76 -12.05 4.57 14.67
N GLN A 77 -13.12 5.29 15.01
CA GLN A 77 -13.32 6.67 14.59
C GLN A 77 -12.29 7.56 15.31
N GLY A 78 -11.37 8.18 14.56
CA GLY A 78 -10.37 9.09 15.13
C GLY A 78 -9.06 9.16 14.35
N ARG A 79 -8.04 9.80 14.94
CA ARG A 79 -6.71 10.02 14.32
C ARG A 79 -5.86 8.75 14.15
N SER A 80 -6.30 7.62 14.72
CA SER A 80 -5.64 6.30 14.64
C SER A 80 -6.60 5.24 14.11
N ALA A 81 -7.45 5.61 13.14
CA ALA A 81 -8.31 4.67 12.45
C ALA A 81 -7.49 3.67 11.64
N VAL A 82 -7.65 2.38 11.91
CA VAL A 82 -7.06 1.33 11.09
C VAL A 82 -7.79 1.31 9.74
N ALA A 83 -7.03 1.47 8.65
CA ALA A 83 -7.61 1.45 7.32
C ALA A 83 -8.10 0.03 6.98
N HIS A 84 -9.30 -0.08 6.42
CA HIS A 84 -9.86 -1.38 6.04
C HIS A 84 -8.98 -2.11 5.02
N TRP A 85 -8.93 -3.45 5.10
CA TRP A 85 -8.09 -4.28 4.21
C TRP A 85 -8.43 -4.10 2.73
N LYS A 86 -9.72 -3.87 2.44
CA LYS A 86 -10.20 -3.62 1.10
C LYS A 86 -9.97 -2.16 0.74
N THR A 87 -9.25 -1.94 -0.36
CA THR A 87 -9.08 -0.59 -0.93
C THR A 87 -10.10 -0.40 -2.04
N GLU A 88 -11.06 0.52 -1.84
CA GLU A 88 -11.99 0.91 -2.89
C GLU A 88 -11.32 1.91 -3.84
N ILE A 89 -10.73 1.35 -4.90
CA ILE A 89 -10.15 2.14 -5.97
C ILE A 89 -11.20 2.18 -7.07
N GLY A 90 -11.79 3.36 -7.26
CA GLY A 90 -12.78 3.61 -8.32
C GLY A 90 -12.25 3.36 -9.73
N ALA A 91 -12.92 3.90 -10.75
CA ALA A 91 -12.51 3.68 -12.13
C ALA A 91 -11.03 4.08 -12.36
N PRO A 92 -10.31 3.50 -13.35
CA PRO A 92 -8.91 3.84 -13.58
C PRO A 92 -8.63 5.34 -13.79
N ALA A 93 -9.62 6.09 -14.28
CA ALA A 93 -9.57 7.54 -14.41
C ALA A 93 -9.86 8.31 -13.10
N GLU A 94 -10.56 7.71 -12.14
CA GLU A 94 -10.99 8.32 -10.87
C GLU A 94 -10.01 8.03 -9.74
N GLY A 95 -9.39 6.85 -9.76
CA GLY A 95 -8.60 6.34 -8.66
C GLY A 95 -7.10 6.44 -8.89
N THR A 96 -6.47 7.34 -8.15
CA THR A 96 -5.04 7.40 -7.78
C THR A 96 -4.08 8.14 -8.73
N ARG A 97 -4.09 7.97 -10.07
CA ARG A 97 -3.03 8.59 -10.92
C ARG A 97 -2.94 10.12 -10.83
N ARG A 98 -4.09 10.78 -10.62
CA ARG A 98 -4.18 12.23 -10.37
C ARG A 98 -3.86 12.63 -8.93
N LYS A 99 -3.87 11.66 -8.02
CA LYS A 99 -3.54 11.78 -6.60
C LYS A 99 -2.19 11.10 -6.36
N ALA A 100 -1.12 11.72 -6.85
CA ALA A 100 0.25 11.26 -6.62
C ALA A 100 0.96 12.24 -5.70
N LEU A 101 1.84 11.72 -4.85
CA LEU A 101 2.75 12.55 -4.06
C LEU A 101 3.90 13.05 -4.95
N PRO A 102 4.57 14.15 -4.56
CA PRO A 102 5.84 14.54 -5.17
C PRO A 102 6.83 13.37 -5.13
N ARG A 103 7.67 13.29 -6.16
CA ARG A 103 8.78 12.34 -6.19
C ARG A 103 9.76 12.68 -5.06
N ASP A 104 10.25 11.66 -4.35
CA ASP A 104 11.31 11.86 -3.37
C ASP A 104 12.57 12.46 -4.01
N ASP A 105 13.16 13.44 -3.34
CA ASP A 105 14.32 14.19 -3.85
C ASP A 105 15.56 13.32 -4.08
N TRP A 106 15.72 12.25 -3.31
CA TRP A 106 16.84 11.32 -3.43
C TRP A 106 16.77 10.45 -4.68
N MET A 107 15.58 10.29 -5.28
CA MET A 107 15.37 9.31 -6.35
C MET A 107 15.82 9.87 -7.71
N PRO A 108 16.82 9.27 -8.39
CA PRO A 108 17.39 9.79 -9.65
C PRO A 108 16.33 10.00 -10.73
N LYS A 109 16.31 11.15 -11.42
CA LYS A 109 15.29 11.43 -12.44
C LYS A 109 15.37 10.42 -13.60
N PRO A 110 14.27 9.73 -13.96
CA PRO A 110 14.29 8.76 -15.04
C PRO A 110 14.58 9.45 -16.38
N GLN A 111 15.42 8.84 -17.19
CA GLN A 111 15.74 9.35 -18.51
C GLN A 111 14.56 9.17 -19.47
N LEU A 112 14.50 10.00 -20.52
CA LEU A 112 13.41 9.94 -21.49
C LEU A 112 13.34 8.57 -22.21
N ALA A 113 14.49 7.94 -22.45
CA ALA A 113 14.56 6.61 -23.06
C ALA A 113 13.92 5.56 -22.15
N GLU A 114 14.25 5.55 -20.86
CA GLU A 114 13.68 4.65 -19.84
C GLU A 114 12.17 4.83 -19.72
N LYS A 115 11.69 6.09 -19.67
CA LYS A 115 10.25 6.37 -19.66
C LYS A 115 9.55 5.80 -20.89
N ARG A 116 10.15 5.95 -22.08
CA ARG A 116 9.59 5.43 -23.34
C ARG A 116 9.60 3.91 -23.37
N GLU A 117 10.67 3.28 -22.89
CA GLU A 117 10.79 1.82 -22.81
C GLU A 117 9.78 1.23 -21.83
N ALA A 118 9.69 1.77 -20.61
CA ALA A 118 8.72 1.32 -19.61
C ALA A 118 7.28 1.39 -20.16
N LYS A 119 6.94 2.47 -20.87
CA LYS A 119 5.64 2.64 -21.50
C LYS A 119 5.38 1.65 -22.64
N ARG A 120 6.37 1.43 -23.53
CA ARG A 120 6.21 0.54 -24.69
C ARG A 120 6.27 -0.94 -24.33
N ALA A 121 7.25 -1.33 -23.54
CA ALA A 121 7.53 -2.73 -23.23
C ALA A 121 6.65 -3.28 -22.10
N ARG A 122 6.39 -2.47 -21.07
CA ARG A 122 5.69 -2.92 -19.86
C ARG A 122 4.30 -2.31 -19.69
N GLY A 123 3.90 -1.40 -20.58
CA GLY A 123 2.62 -0.69 -20.49
C GLY A 123 2.53 0.21 -19.24
N TRP A 124 3.67 0.58 -18.65
CA TRP A 124 3.69 1.42 -17.46
C TRP A 124 3.15 2.81 -17.79
N VAL A 125 2.34 3.34 -16.89
CA VAL A 125 1.73 4.66 -17.02
C VAL A 125 2.23 5.54 -15.89
N MET A 126 2.78 6.70 -16.22
CA MET A 126 3.32 7.63 -15.22
C MET A 126 2.21 8.49 -14.62
N PRO A 127 2.37 9.03 -13.39
CA PRO A 127 1.41 9.98 -12.83
C PRO A 127 1.15 11.16 -13.77
N GLU A 128 2.20 11.70 -14.39
CA GLU A 128 2.13 12.88 -15.27
C GLU A 128 1.49 12.62 -16.64
N ASP A 129 1.34 11.35 -17.05
CA ASP A 129 0.79 11.02 -18.37
C ASP A 129 -0.69 11.48 -18.49
N PRO A 130 -1.15 11.95 -19.66
CA PRO A 130 -2.57 12.25 -19.84
C PRO A 130 -3.43 11.00 -19.70
N VAL A 131 -4.61 11.14 -19.10
CA VAL A 131 -5.57 10.03 -18.97
C VAL A 131 -6.09 9.64 -20.36
N GLY A 132 -5.83 8.41 -20.77
CA GLY A 132 -6.22 7.88 -22.07
C GLY A 132 -7.64 7.33 -22.11
N ARG A 133 -8.20 7.18 -23.33
CA ARG A 133 -9.55 6.60 -23.54
C ARG A 133 -9.70 5.18 -22.98
N LYS A 134 -8.61 4.41 -22.94
CA LYS A 134 -8.58 3.06 -22.34
C LYS A 134 -8.73 3.08 -20.81
N GLU A 135 -8.37 4.18 -20.16
CA GLU A 135 -8.38 4.33 -18.70
C GLU A 135 -9.70 4.93 -18.18
N LEU A 136 -10.49 5.58 -19.05
CA LEU A 136 -11.82 6.09 -18.72
C LEU A 136 -12.85 4.97 -18.42
N GLY A 137 -12.46 3.70 -18.57
CA GLY A 137 -13.34 2.57 -18.40
C GLY A 137 -14.40 2.48 -19.50
N LYS A 138 -15.24 1.45 -19.44
CA LYS A 138 -16.45 1.36 -20.25
C LYS A 138 -17.55 2.16 -19.55
N ARG A 139 -18.21 3.07 -20.29
CA ARG A 139 -19.40 3.78 -19.80
C ARG A 139 -20.40 2.79 -19.20
N GLY A 140 -20.82 3.03 -17.95
CA GLY A 140 -21.83 2.22 -17.25
C GLY A 140 -21.32 1.02 -16.47
N VAL A 141 -20.00 0.78 -16.41
CA VAL A 141 -19.42 -0.31 -15.59
C VAL A 141 -18.99 0.24 -14.23
N ARG A 142 -19.46 -0.38 -13.13
CA ARG A 142 -19.00 -0.09 -11.78
C ARG A 142 -17.67 -0.81 -11.53
N TYR A 143 -16.61 -0.05 -11.33
CA TYR A 143 -15.30 -0.56 -10.93
C TYR A 143 -15.24 -0.51 -9.40
N GLY A 144 -15.31 -1.66 -8.73
CA GLY A 144 -15.28 -1.75 -7.25
C GLY A 144 -16.32 -2.68 -6.60
N ALA A 145 -17.24 -3.27 -7.37
CA ALA A 145 -18.20 -4.23 -6.86
C ALA A 145 -17.68 -5.68 -7.05
N CYS A 146 -16.83 -6.12 -6.14
CA CYS A 146 -16.63 -7.54 -5.83
C CYS A 146 -16.58 -7.63 -4.31
#